data_AF-A0A5K7SEF2-F1
#
_entry.id   AF-A0A5K7SEF2-F1
#
_cell.length_a   1.000
_cell.length_b   1.000
_cell.length_c   1.000
_cell.angle_alpha   90.00
_cell.angle_beta   90.00
_cell.angle_gamma   90.00
#
_symmetry.space_group_name_H-M   'P 1'
#
loop_
_entity.id
_entity.type
_entity.pdbx_description
1 polymer ?
#
loop_
_entity_poly.entity_id
_entity_poly.type
_entity_poly.pdbx_seq_one_letter_code
_entity_poly.pdbx_strand_id
1 'polypeptide(L)'
;MRPQTPVDKKLGEGIRVRLTNREKELLTERCRKEGYSNLSDFGRAKLLRKREIRRIEASQEFSELMGQMDFELNKIGVNLNQIAKKLNTYLGYQLDSEDKRTLNNSYETLRKCFELLQKYMDHIP
;
A
#
# COMPACT_ATOMS: atom_id res chain seq x y z
N MET A 1 36.13 -20.17 9.04
CA MET A 1 37.19 -19.51 8.26
C MET A 1 36.55 -18.82 7.06
N ARG A 2 36.97 -17.59 6.71
CA ARG A 2 36.43 -16.88 5.52
C ARG A 2 37.07 -17.48 4.26
N PRO A 3 36.30 -17.81 3.21
CA PRO A 3 36.86 -18.28 1.94
C PRO A 3 37.77 -17.20 1.34
N GLN A 4 38.93 -17.60 0.83
CA GLN A 4 39.87 -16.69 0.18
C GLN A 4 39.21 -16.08 -1.07
N THR A 5 39.21 -14.75 -1.14
CA THR A 5 38.67 -14.04 -2.30
C THR A 5 39.72 -14.06 -3.43
N PRO A 6 39.35 -14.48 -4.65
CA PRO A 6 40.23 -14.46 -5.82
C PRO A 6 40.88 -13.08 -6.03
N VAL A 7 42.12 -13.06 -6.53
CA VAL A 7 42.95 -11.83 -6.64
C VAL A 7 42.27 -10.78 -7.55
N ASP A 8 41.58 -11.24 -8.59
CA ASP A 8 40.77 -10.47 -9.54
C ASP A 8 39.51 -9.84 -8.91
N LYS A 9 39.09 -10.28 -7.72
CA LYS A 9 37.92 -9.76 -7.00
C LYS A 9 38.28 -8.95 -5.75
N LYS A 10 39.57 -8.69 -5.51
CA LYS A 10 40.00 -7.85 -4.39
C LYS A 10 39.58 -6.39 -4.64
N LEU A 11 38.92 -5.80 -3.66
CA LEU A 11 38.49 -4.41 -3.69
C LEU A 11 39.66 -3.53 -3.23
N GLY A 12 40.18 -2.68 -4.12
CA GLY A 12 41.31 -1.78 -3.83
C GLY A 12 40.89 -0.36 -3.44
N GLU A 13 39.73 0.11 -3.92
CA GLU A 13 39.24 1.48 -3.68
C GLU A 13 38.12 1.51 -2.63
N GLY A 14 38.08 2.57 -1.83
CA GLY A 14 37.14 2.72 -0.71
C GLY A 14 36.54 4.11 -0.60
N ILE A 15 35.32 4.17 -0.07
CA ILE A 15 34.60 5.42 0.23
C ILE A 15 34.60 5.64 1.74
N ARG A 16 34.99 6.83 2.19
CA ARG A 16 34.89 7.23 3.61
C ARG A 16 33.62 8.03 3.84
N VAL A 17 32.71 7.49 4.63
CA VAL A 17 31.50 8.18 5.10
C VAL A 17 31.71 8.62 6.54
N ARG A 18 31.48 9.91 6.84
CA ARG A 18 31.48 10.43 8.21
C ARG A 18 30.09 10.24 8.81
N LEU A 19 30.03 9.65 10.00
CA LEU A 19 28.79 9.34 10.72
C LEU A 19 28.95 9.76 12.18
N THR A 20 27.86 10.16 12.80
CA THR A 20 27.75 10.22 14.26
C THR A 20 27.78 8.81 14.85
N ASN A 21 28.04 8.70 16.17
CA ASN A 21 28.03 7.42 16.87
C ASN A 21 26.68 6.70 16.72
N ARG A 22 25.58 7.46 16.83
CA ARG A 22 24.23 6.90 16.72
C ARG A 22 23.93 6.36 15.33
N GLU A 23 24.32 7.08 14.28
CA GLU A 23 24.13 6.62 12.90
C GLU A 23 24.92 5.34 12.62
N LYS A 24 26.14 5.24 13.17
CA LYS A 24 26.96 4.02 13.03
C LYS A 24 26.33 2.82 13.71
N GLU A 25 25.76 2.99 14.90
CA GLU A 25 25.02 1.94 15.61
C GLU A 25 23.83 1.46 14.79
N LEU A 26 22.98 2.38 14.35
CA LEU A 26 21.79 2.08 13.53
C LEU A 26 22.16 1.33 12.25
N LEU A 27 23.23 1.76 11.58
CA LEU A 27 23.72 1.11 10.37
C LEU A 27 24.22 -0.32 10.66
N THR A 28 24.90 -0.51 11.78
CA THR A 28 25.42 -1.83 12.21
C THR A 28 24.29 -2.78 12.59
N GLU A 29 23.28 -2.30 13.31
CA GLU A 29 22.09 -3.08 13.63
C GLU A 29 21.34 -3.50 12.37
N ARG A 30 21.11 -2.58 11.43
CA ARG A 30 20.43 -2.88 10.16
C ARG A 30 21.23 -3.88 9.33
N CYS A 31 22.54 -3.75 9.26
CA CYS A 31 23.44 -4.71 8.61
C CYS A 31 23.24 -6.13 9.16
N ARG A 32 23.18 -6.28 10.49
CA ARG A 32 22.96 -7.58 11.15
C ARG A 32 21.56 -8.12 10.90
N LYS A 33 20.53 -7.27 11.06
CA LYS A 33 19.12 -7.65 10.85
C LYS A 33 18.86 -8.15 9.43
N GLU A 34 19.53 -7.57 8.44
CA GLU A 34 19.40 -7.97 7.04
C GLU A 34 20.35 -9.11 6.63
N GLY A 35 21.06 -9.74 7.58
CA GLY A 35 21.87 -10.94 7.34
C GLY A 35 23.24 -10.71 6.69
N TYR A 36 23.73 -9.47 6.66
CA TYR A 36 25.05 -9.17 6.09
C TYR A 36 26.17 -9.35 7.11
N SER A 37 27.25 -10.01 6.70
CA SER A 37 28.39 -10.31 7.58
C SER A 37 29.26 -9.08 7.91
N ASN A 38 29.24 -8.03 7.08
CA ASN A 38 29.97 -6.79 7.33
C ASN A 38 29.34 -5.58 6.62
N LEU A 39 29.67 -4.38 7.12
CA LEU A 39 29.15 -3.11 6.62
C LEU A 39 29.56 -2.81 5.17
N SER A 40 30.69 -3.36 4.69
CA SER A 40 31.13 -3.15 3.31
C SER A 40 30.23 -3.89 2.33
N ASP A 41 29.89 -5.15 2.61
CA ASP A 41 28.98 -5.94 1.79
C ASP A 41 27.56 -5.37 1.84
N PHE A 42 27.11 -4.95 3.02
CA PHE A 42 25.83 -4.25 3.20
C PHE A 42 25.77 -2.94 2.42
N GLY A 43 26.81 -2.10 2.56
CA GLY A 43 26.91 -0.81 1.86
C GLY A 43 26.90 -1.00 0.34
N ARG A 44 27.69 -1.94 -0.20
CA ARG A 44 27.67 -2.27 -1.63
C ARG A 44 26.31 -2.79 -2.08
N ALA A 45 25.65 -3.62 -1.28
CA ALA A 45 24.30 -4.11 -1.60
C ALA A 45 23.24 -3.02 -1.59
N LYS A 46 23.41 -1.94 -0.81
CA LYS A 46 22.46 -0.81 -0.78
C LYS A 46 22.79 0.30 -1.77
N LEU A 47 24.07 0.54 -2.04
CA LEU A 47 24.55 1.64 -2.88
C LEU A 47 24.73 1.25 -4.35
N LEU A 48 25.17 0.01 -4.62
CA LEU A 48 25.58 -0.42 -5.96
C LEU A 48 24.64 -1.43 -6.59
N ARG A 49 24.02 -2.32 -5.80
CA ARG A 49 22.93 -3.11 -6.35
C ARG A 49 21.79 -2.13 -6.58
N LYS A 50 21.38 -1.96 -7.84
CA LYS A 50 20.18 -1.21 -8.19
C LYS A 50 19.13 -1.61 -7.18
N ARG A 51 18.70 -0.66 -6.35
CA ARG A 51 17.49 -0.84 -5.55
C ARG A 51 16.46 -1.26 -6.59
N GLU A 52 15.97 -2.50 -6.54
CA GLU A 52 14.67 -2.77 -7.10
C GLU A 52 13.75 -1.90 -6.25
N ILE A 53 13.59 -0.64 -6.65
CA ILE A 53 12.38 0.09 -6.37
C ILE A 53 11.37 -0.75 -7.14
N ARG A 54 10.85 -1.81 -6.50
CA ARG A 54 9.58 -2.37 -6.90
C ARG A 54 8.63 -1.23 -6.66
N ARG A 55 8.49 -0.39 -7.68
CA ARG A 55 7.36 0.49 -7.80
C ARG A 55 6.21 -0.50 -7.79
N ILE A 56 5.51 -0.58 -6.66
CA ILE A 56 4.27 -1.33 -6.56
C ILE A 56 3.31 -0.48 -7.41
N GLU A 57 3.45 -0.62 -8.71
CA GLU A 57 2.45 -0.14 -9.65
C GLU A 57 1.32 -1.13 -9.47
N ALA A 58 0.19 -0.63 -8.95
CA ALA A 58 -1.06 -1.34 -9.03
C ALA A 58 -1.20 -1.85 -10.47
N SER A 59 -1.52 -3.14 -10.64
CA SER A 59 -1.79 -3.66 -11.98
C SER A 59 -2.87 -2.79 -12.63
N GLN A 60 -2.83 -2.70 -13.95
CA GLN A 60 -3.86 -1.96 -14.67
C GLN A 60 -5.27 -2.47 -14.31
N GLU A 61 -5.42 -3.79 -14.17
CA GLU A 61 -6.64 -4.44 -13.67
C GLU A 61 -7.05 -3.95 -12.27
N PHE A 62 -6.10 -3.82 -11.32
CA PHE A 62 -6.40 -3.29 -9.99
C PHE A 62 -6.83 -1.82 -10.05
N SER A 63 -6.18 -1.03 -10.90
CA SER A 63 -6.51 0.39 -11.07
C SER A 63 -7.89 0.59 -11.68
N GLU A 64 -8.24 -0.21 -12.68
CA GLU A 64 -9.58 -0.24 -13.29
C GLU A 64 -10.64 -0.69 -12.29
N LEU A 65 -10.36 -1.74 -11.51
CA LEU A 65 -11.25 -2.23 -10.45
C LEU A 65 -11.50 -1.18 -9.37
N MET A 66 -10.44 -0.48 -8.93
CA MET A 66 -10.56 0.61 -7.95
C MET A 66 -11.36 1.79 -8.52
N GLY A 67 -11.18 2.13 -9.80
CA GLY A 67 -11.96 3.17 -10.47
C GLY A 67 -13.44 2.82 -10.57
N GLN A 68 -13.78 1.58 -10.89
CA GLN A 68 -15.16 1.10 -10.90
C GLN A 68 -15.79 1.14 -9.50
N MET A 69 -15.03 0.74 -8.48
CA MET A 69 -15.50 0.78 -7.09
C MET A 69 -15.75 2.22 -6.62
N ASP A 70 -14.86 3.16 -6.93
CA ASP A 70 -15.04 4.57 -6.60
C ASP A 70 -16.28 5.16 -7.29
N PHE A 71 -16.52 4.77 -8.54
CA PHE A 71 -17.72 5.18 -9.27
C PHE A 71 -19.02 4.67 -8.62
N GLU A 72 -19.07 3.40 -8.20
CA GLU A 72 -20.24 2.84 -7.52
C GLU A 72 -20.47 3.45 -6.12
N LEU A 73 -19.40 3.71 -5.36
CA LEU A 73 -19.50 4.42 -4.08
C LEU A 73 -20.02 5.85 -4.26
N ASN A 74 -19.58 6.55 -5.31
CA ASN A 74 -20.09 7.89 -5.62
C ASN A 74 -21.60 7.87 -5.93
N LYS A 75 -22.09 6.90 -6.69
CA LYS A 75 -23.55 6.76 -6.94
C LYS A 75 -24.33 6.55 -5.65
N ILE A 76 -23.84 5.70 -4.76
CA ILE A 76 -24.45 5.48 -3.44
C ILE A 76 -24.51 6.80 -2.67
N GLY A 77 -23.39 7.54 -2.62
CA GLY A 77 -23.33 8.84 -1.93
C GLY A 77 -24.35 9.84 -2.48
N VAL A 78 -24.47 9.92 -3.80
CA VAL A 78 -25.47 10.78 -4.47
C VAL A 78 -26.90 10.37 -4.09
N ASN A 79 -27.23 9.08 -4.14
CA ASN A 79 -28.55 8.56 -3.79
C ASN A 79 -28.92 8.85 -2.32
N LEU A 80 -28.01 8.57 -1.40
CA LEU A 80 -28.21 8.86 0.02
C LEU A 80 -28.40 10.36 0.28
N ASN A 81 -27.62 11.21 -0.40
CA ASN A 81 -27.75 12.65 -0.28
C ASN A 81 -29.10 13.16 -0.81
N GLN A 82 -29.63 12.56 -1.88
CA GLN A 82 -30.97 12.90 -2.39
C GLN A 82 -32.05 12.55 -1.37
N ILE A 83 -32.01 11.36 -0.77
CA ILE A 83 -32.96 10.94 0.26
C ILE A 83 -32.85 11.85 1.50
N ALA A 84 -31.63 12.15 1.95
CA ALA A 84 -31.40 13.06 3.07
C ALA A 84 -31.98 14.45 2.80
N LYS A 85 -31.81 14.98 1.58
CA LYS A 85 -32.44 16.25 1.17
C LYS A 85 -33.96 16.19 1.23
N LYS A 86 -34.60 15.12 0.73
CA LYS A 86 -36.06 14.95 0.82
C LYS A 86 -36.53 14.98 2.27
N LEU A 87 -35.89 14.19 3.15
CA LEU A 87 -36.20 14.13 4.58
C LEU A 87 -36.04 15.49 5.28
N ASN A 88 -35.00 16.24 4.95
CA ASN A 88 -34.72 17.53 5.57
C ASN A 88 -35.60 18.67 5.03
N THR A 89 -36.08 18.56 3.79
CA THR A 89 -36.84 19.62 3.11
C THR A 89 -38.34 19.54 3.42
N TYR A 90 -38.89 18.33 3.48
CA TYR A 90 -40.32 18.12 3.63
C TYR A 90 -40.65 17.67 5.06
N LEU A 91 -41.27 18.57 5.83
CA LEU A 91 -41.72 18.26 7.19
C LEU A 91 -42.72 17.09 7.16
N GLY A 92 -42.43 16.00 7.88
CA GLY A 92 -43.28 14.81 7.95
C GLY A 92 -43.15 13.86 6.76
N TYR A 93 -42.15 14.04 5.89
CA TYR A 93 -41.87 13.09 4.81
C TYR A 93 -41.57 11.69 5.35
N GLN A 94 -42.29 10.71 4.82
CA GLN A 94 -42.05 9.30 5.08
C GLN A 94 -41.41 8.66 3.86
N LEU A 95 -40.41 7.80 4.09
CA LEU A 95 -39.74 7.06 3.02
C LEU A 95 -40.76 6.24 2.24
N ASP A 96 -40.87 6.56 0.95
CA ASP A 96 -41.71 5.83 0.02
C ASP A 96 -41.06 4.50 -0.40
N SER A 97 -41.72 3.76 -1.28
CA SER A 97 -41.22 2.48 -1.80
C SER A 97 -39.96 2.64 -2.65
N GLU A 98 -39.76 3.79 -3.31
CA GLU A 98 -38.62 4.07 -4.17
C GLU A 98 -37.37 4.40 -3.34
N ASP A 99 -37.52 5.20 -2.28
CA ASP A 99 -36.44 5.51 -1.34
C ASP A 99 -35.98 4.23 -0.62
N LYS A 100 -36.93 3.39 -0.16
CA LYS A 100 -36.60 2.09 0.45
C LYS A 100 -35.85 1.18 -0.52
N ARG A 101 -36.28 1.12 -1.78
CA ARG A 101 -35.59 0.36 -2.83
C ARG A 101 -34.18 0.91 -3.08
N THR A 102 -34.04 2.22 -3.12
CA THR A 102 -32.76 2.91 -3.31
C THR A 102 -31.80 2.64 -2.15
N LEU A 103 -32.28 2.66 -0.91
CA LEU A 103 -31.51 2.31 0.28
C LEU A 103 -31.07 0.84 0.27
N ASN A 104 -31.98 -0.08 -0.04
CA ASN A 104 -31.65 -1.50 -0.13
C ASN A 104 -30.61 -1.79 -1.23
N ASN A 105 -30.79 -1.18 -2.42
CA ASN A 105 -29.81 -1.31 -3.49
C ASN A 105 -28.44 -0.76 -3.08
N SER A 106 -28.42 0.39 -2.39
CA SER A 106 -27.19 1.01 -1.91
C SER A 106 -26.48 0.10 -0.89
N TYR A 107 -27.23 -0.51 0.02
CA TYR A 107 -26.72 -1.47 1.00
C TYR A 107 -26.11 -2.71 0.32
N GLU A 108 -26.82 -3.32 -0.64
CA GLU A 108 -26.33 -4.49 -1.36
C GLU A 108 -25.06 -4.20 -2.16
N THR A 109 -24.97 -3.03 -2.80
CA THR A 109 -23.76 -2.62 -3.51
C THR A 109 -22.59 -2.39 -2.54
N LEU A 110 -22.82 -1.69 -1.42
CA LEU A 110 -21.80 -1.48 -0.37
C LEU A 110 -21.28 -2.81 0.18
N ARG A 111 -22.19 -3.76 0.43
CA ARG A 111 -21.83 -5.10 0.90
C ARG A 111 -20.93 -5.82 -0.10
N LYS A 112 -21.26 -5.78 -1.40
CA LYS A 112 -20.43 -6.38 -2.46
C LYS A 112 -19.05 -5.73 -2.54
N CYS A 113 -18.97 -4.40 -2.45
CA CYS A 113 -17.69 -3.70 -2.41
C CYS A 113 -16.85 -4.14 -1.20
N PHE A 114 -17.48 -4.31 -0.03
CA PHE A 114 -16.80 -4.75 1.18
C PHE A 114 -16.29 -6.20 1.05
N GLU A 115 -17.11 -7.13 0.57
CA GLU A 115 -16.71 -8.53 0.34
C GLU A 115 -15.52 -8.64 -0.63
N LEU A 116 -15.50 -7.80 -1.68
CA LEU A 116 -14.40 -7.73 -2.62
C LEU A 116 -13.12 -7.19 -1.96
N LEU A 117 -13.21 -6.10 -1.19
CA LEU A 117 -12.07 -5.53 -0.46
C LEU A 117 -11.50 -6.51 0.56
N GLN A 118 -12.36 -7.21 1.30
CA GLN A 118 -11.96 -8.19 2.29
C GLN A 118 -11.20 -9.36 1.66
N LYS A 119 -11.66 -9.86 0.50
CA LYS A 119 -10.94 -10.86 -0.27
C LYS A 119 -9.50 -10.44 -0.59
N TYR A 120 -9.26 -9.19 -0.98
CA TYR A 120 -7.91 -8.71 -1.27
C TYR A 120 -7.07 -8.46 0.00
N MET A 121 -7.69 -8.02 1.09
CA MET A 121 -7.02 -7.84 2.38
C MET A 121 -6.49 -9.16 2.96
N ASP A 122 -7.24 -10.26 2.83
CA ASP A 122 -6.83 -11.58 3.31
C ASP A 122 -5.60 -12.16 2.56
N HIS A 123 -5.20 -11.55 1.44
CA HIS A 123 -4.03 -11.93 0.65
C HIS A 123 -2.81 -11.04 0.90
N ILE A 124 -2.91 -10.07 1.81
CA ILE A 124 -1.77 -9.25 2.25
C ILE A 124 -1.12 -9.97 3.45
N PRO A 125 0.15 -10.42 3.33
CA PRO A 125 0.85 -11.17 4.38
C PRO A 125 1.17 -10.34 5.62
#